data_AF-T1C954-F1
#
_entry.id   AF-T1C954-F1
#
_cell.length_a   1.000
_cell.length_b   1.000
_cell.length_c   1.000
_cell.angle_alpha   90.00
_cell.angle_beta   90.00
_cell.angle_gamma   90.00
#
_symmetry.space_group_name_H-M   'P 1'
#
loop_
_entity.id
_entity.type
_entity.pdbx_description
1 polymer ?
#
loop_
_entity_poly.entity_id
_entity_poly.type
_entity_poly.pdbx_seq_one_letter_code
_entity_poly.pdbx_strand_id
1 'polypeptide(L)'
;MASIRQLPSGLYHARVRRQGQPEQAKSFHLRLDAEAWARKIESEQERGAWRDTGEADRTTLREALDRYAREVTPRKRGAVQELSILRTLREERIAGQALSRIGGHEVDALCEQWRGAGYKPASISRRAAVLRHVFTVAAKKWGMPGLHNPVRDVTLPADDNARTRRVSDSRDRCALHGH
;
A
#
# COMPACT_ATOMS: atom_id res chain seq x y z
N MET A 1 -24.12 19.59 -3.72
CA MET A 1 -25.51 19.38 -4.17
C MET A 1 -25.54 18.16 -5.05
N ALA A 2 -26.17 17.09 -4.57
CA ALA A 2 -26.50 15.92 -5.36
C ALA A 2 -27.74 16.16 -6.24
N SER A 3 -27.74 15.61 -7.45
CA SER A 3 -28.86 15.63 -8.38
C SER A 3 -29.09 14.21 -8.88
N ILE A 4 -30.35 13.76 -8.85
CA ILE A 4 -30.73 12.41 -9.27
C ILE A 4 -31.64 12.55 -10.47
N ARG A 5 -31.31 11.84 -11.55
CA ARG A 5 -32.09 11.82 -12.79
C ARG A 5 -32.40 10.39 -13.18
N GLN A 6 -33.63 10.13 -13.58
CA GLN A 6 -34.01 8.86 -14.18
C GLN A 6 -33.60 8.83 -15.66
N LEU A 7 -32.95 7.76 -16.08
CA LEU A 7 -32.61 7.50 -17.49
C LEU A 7 -33.79 6.82 -18.20
N PRO A 8 -33.88 6.96 -19.54
CA PRO A 8 -34.86 6.25 -20.35
C PRO A 8 -34.75 4.73 -20.27
N SER A 9 -33.62 4.20 -19.77
CA SER A 9 -33.40 2.78 -19.48
C SER A 9 -33.98 2.29 -18.15
N GLY A 10 -34.65 3.15 -17.38
CA GLY A 10 -35.23 2.83 -16.06
C GLY A 10 -34.25 2.93 -14.89
N LEU A 11 -32.98 3.22 -15.15
CA LEU A 11 -31.94 3.41 -14.14
C LEU A 11 -31.98 4.82 -13.53
N TYR A 12 -31.60 4.94 -12.26
CA TYR A 12 -31.44 6.20 -11.53
C TYR A 12 -29.98 6.61 -11.50
N HIS A 13 -29.66 7.74 -12.10
CA HIS A 13 -28.32 8.30 -12.14
C HIS A 13 -28.20 9.43 -11.11
N ALA A 14 -27.38 9.19 -10.10
CA ALA A 14 -27.01 10.18 -9.10
C ALA A 14 -25.71 10.87 -9.51
N ARG A 15 -25.70 12.21 -9.50
CA ARG A 15 -24.54 13.07 -9.77
C ARG A 15 -24.31 13.99 -8.59
N VAL A 16 -23.13 13.93 -7.98
CA VAL A 16 -22.73 14.79 -6.87
C VAL A 16 -21.66 15.77 -7.34
N ARG A 17 -21.93 17.07 -7.16
CA ARG A 17 -21.02 18.16 -7.56
C ARG A 17 -20.74 19.07 -6.36
N ARG A 18 -19.46 19.38 -6.13
CA ARG A 18 -19.01 20.40 -5.19
C ARG A 18 -17.90 21.26 -5.82
N GLN A 19 -17.87 22.53 -5.43
CA GLN A 19 -16.89 23.49 -5.92
C GLN A 19 -15.48 23.05 -5.49
N GLY A 20 -14.56 22.89 -6.45
CA GLY A 20 -13.16 22.50 -6.19
C GLY A 20 -12.86 21.00 -6.19
N GLN A 21 -13.81 20.13 -6.56
CA GLN A 21 -13.61 18.67 -6.58
C GLN A 21 -14.22 18.03 -7.84
N PRO A 22 -13.72 16.87 -8.30
CA PRO A 22 -14.24 16.21 -9.49
C PRO A 22 -15.66 15.68 -9.25
N GLU A 23 -16.51 15.83 -10.27
CA GLU A 23 -17.87 15.32 -10.25
C GLU A 23 -17.89 13.79 -10.15
N GLN A 24 -18.77 13.24 -9.31
CA GLN A 24 -19.02 11.81 -9.28
C GLN A 24 -20.42 11.52 -9.77
N ALA A 25 -20.51 10.51 -10.62
CA ALA A 25 -21.74 10.06 -11.24
C ALA A 25 -21.81 8.54 -11.11
N LYS A 26 -22.92 8.01 -10.59
CA LYS A 26 -23.17 6.57 -10.51
C LYS A 26 -24.63 6.26 -10.79
N SER A 27 -24.84 5.16 -11.50
CA SER A 27 -26.18 4.69 -11.89
C SER A 27 -26.60 3.52 -11.00
N PHE A 28 -27.87 3.51 -10.59
CA PHE A 28 -28.49 2.54 -9.70
C PHE A 28 -29.82 2.07 -10.26
N HIS A 29 -30.27 0.89 -9.85
CA HIS A 29 -31.56 0.33 -10.28
C HIS A 29 -32.72 0.87 -9.42
N LEU A 30 -32.43 1.28 -8.19
CA LEU A 30 -33.41 1.79 -7.23
C LEU A 30 -33.13 3.26 -6.91
N ARG A 31 -34.19 4.07 -6.86
CA ARG A 31 -34.09 5.49 -6.48
C ARG A 31 -33.57 5.67 -5.05
N LEU A 32 -34.02 4.81 -4.14
CA LEU A 32 -33.64 4.84 -2.73
C LEU A 32 -32.13 4.62 -2.56
N ASP A 33 -31.55 3.67 -3.29
CA ASP A 33 -30.09 3.45 -3.35
C ASP A 33 -29.34 4.66 -3.89
N ALA A 34 -29.86 5.28 -4.96
CA ALA A 34 -29.27 6.49 -5.53
C ALA A 34 -29.27 7.67 -4.52
N GLU A 35 -30.35 7.84 -3.77
CA GLU A 35 -30.48 8.84 -2.70
C GLU A 35 -29.56 8.55 -1.51
N ALA A 36 -29.50 7.30 -1.06
CA ALA A 36 -28.63 6.87 0.03
C ALA A 36 -27.15 7.05 -0.34
N TRP A 37 -26.75 6.66 -1.56
CA TRP A 37 -25.41 6.88 -2.07
C TRP A 37 -25.08 8.37 -2.19
N ALA A 38 -25.99 9.17 -2.74
CA ALA A 38 -25.83 10.62 -2.83
C ALA A 38 -25.61 11.27 -1.47
N ARG A 39 -26.44 10.93 -0.47
CA ARG A 39 -26.27 11.42 0.92
C ARG A 39 -24.98 10.95 1.57
N LYS A 40 -24.59 9.68 1.33
CA LYS A 40 -23.34 9.13 1.85
C LYS A 40 -22.15 9.91 1.29
N ILE A 41 -22.11 10.13 -0.02
CA ILE A 41 -21.06 10.92 -0.67
C ILE A 41 -21.10 12.36 -0.17
N GLU A 42 -22.25 13.03 -0.11
CA GLU A 42 -22.34 14.41 0.42
C GLU A 42 -21.89 14.51 1.88
N SER A 43 -22.20 13.51 2.72
CA SER A 43 -21.73 13.47 4.12
C SER A 43 -20.23 13.20 4.24
N GLU A 44 -19.68 12.33 3.38
CA GLU A 44 -18.24 12.10 3.29
C GLU A 44 -17.52 13.39 2.84
N GLN A 45 -18.12 14.12 1.90
CA GLN A 45 -17.65 15.41 1.40
C GLN A 45 -17.68 16.50 2.45
N GLU A 46 -18.77 16.59 3.23
CA GLU A 46 -18.95 17.58 4.29
C GLU A 46 -18.00 17.34 5.47
N ARG A 47 -17.73 16.09 5.82
CA ARG A 47 -16.79 15.71 6.89
C ARG A 47 -15.32 15.92 6.52
N GLY A 48 -15.00 16.36 5.29
CA GLY A 48 -13.62 16.39 4.78
C GLY A 48 -12.96 14.99 4.74
N ALA A 49 -13.80 13.95 4.79
CA ALA A 49 -13.42 12.53 4.71
C ALA A 49 -13.44 12.04 3.25
N TRP A 50 -14.08 12.79 2.36
CA TRP A 50 -13.95 12.60 0.92
C TRP A 50 -12.59 13.12 0.48
N ARG A 51 -11.70 12.17 0.30
CA ARG A 51 -10.33 12.37 -0.14
C ARG A 51 -10.10 11.35 -1.23
N ASP A 52 -9.48 11.80 -2.31
CA ASP A 52 -9.40 11.17 -3.63
C ASP A 52 -9.10 9.65 -3.56
N THR A 53 -10.14 8.85 -3.40
CA THR A 53 -10.03 7.38 -3.40
C THR A 53 -9.79 6.88 -4.83
N GLY A 54 -9.99 7.76 -5.82
CA GLY A 54 -9.72 7.51 -7.23
C GLY A 54 -8.24 7.39 -7.55
N GLU A 55 -7.34 8.03 -6.79
CA GLU A 55 -5.90 7.92 -7.05
C GLU A 55 -5.36 6.53 -6.69
N ALA A 56 -5.86 5.92 -5.61
CA ALA A 56 -5.49 4.56 -5.19
C ALA A 56 -6.12 3.46 -6.08
N ASP A 57 -7.30 3.71 -6.66
CA ASP A 57 -7.94 2.81 -7.64
C ASP A 57 -7.26 2.86 -9.01
N ARG A 58 -6.76 4.04 -9.42
CA ARG A 58 -6.02 4.23 -10.68
C ARG A 58 -4.56 3.78 -10.59
N THR A 59 -3.95 3.85 -9.41
CA THR A 59 -2.53 3.50 -9.23
C THR A 59 -2.39 2.02 -8.97
N THR A 60 -1.71 1.33 -9.90
CA THR A 60 -1.34 -0.08 -9.70
C THR A 60 -0.16 -0.21 -8.73
N LEU A 61 -0.03 -1.37 -8.09
CA LEU A 61 1.11 -1.66 -7.23
C LEU A 61 2.43 -1.52 -7.98
N ARG A 62 2.48 -1.88 -9.27
CA ARG A 62 3.67 -1.69 -10.12
C ARG A 62 4.09 -0.23 -10.20
N GLU A 63 3.15 0.68 -10.49
CA GLU A 63 3.43 2.12 -10.58
C GLU A 63 3.89 2.66 -9.21
N ALA A 64 3.27 2.19 -8.13
CA ALA A 64 3.68 2.51 -6.78
C ALA A 64 5.11 2.05 -6.47
N LEU A 65 5.48 0.82 -6.83
CA LEU A 65 6.83 0.29 -6.63
C LEU A 65 7.88 1.07 -7.43
N ASP A 66 7.54 1.44 -8.66
CA ASP A 66 8.41 2.21 -9.57
C ASP A 66 8.64 3.64 -9.06
N ARG A 67 7.57 4.29 -8.58
CA ARG A 67 7.64 5.58 -7.90
C ARG A 67 8.44 5.51 -6.60
N TYR A 68 8.22 4.47 -5.79
CA TYR A 68 8.97 4.23 -4.56
C TYR A 68 10.47 4.03 -4.81
N ALA A 69 10.82 3.27 -5.86
CA ALA A 69 12.20 3.05 -6.29
C ALA A 69 12.91 4.36 -6.66
N ARG A 70 12.20 5.31 -7.26
CA ARG A 70 12.75 6.63 -7.62
C ARG A 70 12.85 7.59 -6.44
N GLU A 71 11.83 7.65 -5.59
CA GLU A 71 11.73 8.71 -4.58
C GLU A 71 12.33 8.34 -3.20
N VAL A 72 12.26 7.06 -2.83
CA VAL A 72 12.57 6.60 -1.46
C VAL A 72 13.84 5.75 -1.42
N THR A 73 13.95 4.76 -2.31
CA THR A 73 15.08 3.83 -2.33
C THR A 73 16.47 4.48 -2.45
N PRO A 74 16.73 5.51 -3.27
CA PRO A 74 18.07 6.10 -3.39
C PRO A 74 18.54 6.80 -2.10
N ARG A 75 17.63 7.14 -1.19
CA ARG A 75 17.95 7.80 0.07
C ARG A 75 18.35 6.81 1.18
N LYS A 76 18.30 5.50 0.93
CA LYS A 76 18.60 4.46 1.91
C LYS A 76 19.99 3.87 1.69
N ARG A 77 20.72 3.61 2.79
CA ARG A 77 22.03 2.92 2.77
C ARG A 77 21.99 1.51 2.14
N GLY A 78 20.82 0.87 2.08
CA GLY A 78 20.61 -0.47 1.51
C GLY A 78 19.97 -0.49 0.12
N ALA A 79 20.09 0.60 -0.65
CA ALA A 79 19.38 0.79 -1.93
C ALA A 79 19.52 -0.39 -2.90
N VAL A 80 20.73 -0.95 -3.06
CA VAL A 80 20.99 -2.05 -4.02
C VAL A 80 20.18 -3.30 -3.69
N GLN A 81 20.11 -3.69 -2.41
CA GLN A 81 19.34 -4.86 -1.99
C GLN A 81 17.83 -4.61 -2.11
N GLU A 82 17.39 -3.39 -1.76
CA GLU A 82 15.99 -3.00 -1.86
C GLU A 82 15.53 -2.93 -3.33
N LEU A 83 16.39 -2.48 -4.26
CA LEU A 83 16.13 -2.49 -5.70
C LEU A 83 15.93 -3.91 -6.24
N SER A 84 16.76 -4.87 -5.84
CA SER A 84 16.55 -6.28 -6.24
C SER A 84 15.21 -6.83 -5.74
N ILE A 85 14.81 -6.46 -4.51
CA ILE A 85 13.50 -6.83 -3.96
C ILE A 85 12.35 -6.20 -4.76
N LEU A 86 12.46 -4.90 -5.08
CA LEU A 86 11.47 -4.17 -5.88
C LEU A 86 11.32 -4.75 -7.29
N ARG A 87 12.41 -5.22 -7.90
CA ARG A 87 12.39 -5.91 -9.19
C ARG A 87 11.59 -7.21 -9.10
N THR A 88 11.89 -8.07 -8.10
CA THR A 88 11.10 -9.29 -7.90
C THR A 88 9.62 -8.98 -7.67
N LEU A 89 9.31 -8.00 -6.80
CA LEU A 89 7.92 -7.60 -6.51
C LEU A 89 7.17 -7.08 -7.75
N ARG A 90 7.88 -6.49 -8.73
CA ARG A 90 7.30 -6.00 -9.99
C ARG A 90 6.90 -7.12 -10.95
N GLU A 91 7.57 -8.27 -10.87
CA GLU A 91 7.30 -9.44 -11.72
C GLU A 91 6.15 -10.29 -11.18
N GLU A 92 5.76 -10.09 -9.92
CA GLU A 92 4.64 -10.79 -9.31
C GLU A 92 3.30 -10.37 -9.90
N ARG A 93 2.35 -11.32 -9.96
CA ARG A 93 1.00 -11.08 -10.53
C ARG A 93 0.24 -9.95 -9.83
N ILE A 94 0.46 -9.80 -8.52
CA ILE A 94 -0.11 -8.75 -7.67
C ILE A 94 0.31 -7.33 -8.10
N ALA A 95 1.44 -7.17 -8.78
CA ALA A 95 1.93 -5.87 -9.25
C ALA A 95 0.98 -5.20 -10.25
N GLY A 96 0.20 -5.99 -11.01
CA GLY A 96 -0.77 -5.48 -11.97
C GLY A 96 -2.07 -4.98 -11.36
N GLN A 97 -2.34 -5.27 -10.09
CA GLN A 97 -3.58 -4.89 -9.41
C GLN A 97 -3.51 -3.45 -8.86
N ALA A 98 -4.67 -2.80 -8.79
CA ALA A 98 -4.83 -1.51 -8.12
C ALA A 98 -4.52 -1.64 -6.62
N LEU A 99 -3.87 -0.63 -6.02
CA LEU A 99 -3.53 -0.63 -4.60
C LEU A 99 -4.75 -0.87 -3.70
N SER A 100 -5.91 -0.30 -4.07
CA SER A 100 -7.19 -0.46 -3.36
C SER A 100 -7.73 -1.89 -3.37
N ARG A 101 -7.38 -2.70 -4.37
CA ARG A 101 -7.88 -4.07 -4.54
C ARG A 101 -7.03 -5.09 -3.78
N ILE A 102 -5.82 -4.71 -3.38
CA ILE A 102 -4.91 -5.61 -2.69
C ILE A 102 -5.33 -5.71 -1.22
N GLY A 103 -5.88 -6.88 -0.87
CA GLY A 103 -6.24 -7.24 0.50
C GLY A 103 -5.20 -8.13 1.17
N GLY A 104 -5.43 -8.48 2.44
CA GLY A 104 -4.56 -9.38 3.21
C GLY A 104 -4.43 -10.77 2.55
N HIS A 105 -5.50 -11.28 1.95
CA HIS A 105 -5.51 -12.56 1.23
C HIS A 105 -4.46 -12.62 0.10
N GLU A 106 -4.37 -11.57 -0.72
CA GLU A 106 -3.40 -11.55 -1.84
C GLU A 106 -1.96 -11.51 -1.32
N VAL A 107 -1.74 -10.82 -0.19
CA VAL A 107 -0.41 -10.75 0.45
C VAL A 107 -0.04 -12.08 1.11
N ASP A 108 -1.00 -12.80 1.68
CA ASP A 108 -0.80 -14.13 2.25
C ASP A 108 -0.48 -15.17 1.16
N ALA A 109 -1.25 -15.17 0.08
CA ALA A 109 -0.99 -16.01 -1.10
C ALA A 109 0.41 -15.75 -1.69
N LEU A 110 0.84 -14.49 -1.72
CA LEU A 110 2.19 -14.12 -2.15
C LEU A 110 3.28 -14.67 -1.20
N CYS A 111 3.03 -14.61 0.11
CA CYS A 111 3.93 -15.16 1.12
C CYS A 111 4.06 -16.68 0.97
N GLU A 112 2.95 -17.38 0.76
CA GLU A 112 2.91 -18.82 0.53
C GLU A 112 3.61 -19.22 -0.77
N GLN A 113 3.40 -18.46 -1.86
CA GLN A 113 4.12 -18.65 -3.12
C GLN A 113 5.64 -18.55 -2.92
N TRP A 114 6.12 -17.58 -2.13
CA TRP A 114 7.54 -17.48 -1.83
C TRP A 114 8.05 -18.63 -0.94
N ARG A 115 7.23 -19.14 -0.01
CA ARG A 115 7.59 -20.34 0.76
C ARG A 115 7.72 -21.56 -0.15
N GLY A 116 6.77 -21.75 -1.08
CA GLY A 116 6.81 -22.84 -2.06
C GLY A 116 8.00 -22.75 -3.03
N ALA A 117 8.44 -21.54 -3.35
CA ALA A 117 9.65 -21.29 -4.15
C ALA A 117 10.97 -21.46 -3.38
N GLY A 118 10.95 -21.84 -2.11
CA GLY A 118 12.15 -22.11 -1.30
C GLY A 118 12.86 -20.87 -0.77
N TYR A 119 12.20 -19.71 -0.72
CA TYR A 119 12.80 -18.51 -0.13
C TYR A 119 12.97 -18.63 1.39
N LYS A 120 14.12 -18.18 1.91
CA LYS A 120 14.36 -18.11 3.36
C LYS A 120 13.34 -17.20 4.05
N PRO A 121 12.88 -17.53 5.28
CA PRO A 121 11.90 -16.72 6.02
C PRO A 121 12.38 -15.27 6.21
N ALA A 122 13.67 -15.07 6.49
CA ALA A 122 14.26 -13.73 6.61
C ALA A 122 14.18 -12.89 5.32
N SER A 123 14.19 -13.54 4.15
CA SER A 123 14.03 -12.86 2.86
C SER A 123 12.57 -12.50 2.60
N ILE A 124 11.64 -13.38 2.97
CA ILE A 124 10.20 -13.13 2.91
C ILE A 124 9.82 -11.95 3.81
N SER A 125 10.30 -11.93 5.05
CA SER A 125 10.05 -10.83 6.00
C SER A 125 10.63 -9.50 5.52
N ARG A 126 11.82 -9.51 4.91
CA ARG A 126 12.39 -8.31 4.27
C ARG A 126 11.54 -7.80 3.09
N ARG A 127 11.07 -8.70 2.22
CA ARG A 127 10.19 -8.34 1.09
C ARG A 127 8.87 -7.75 1.57
N ALA A 128 8.25 -8.38 2.56
CA ALA A 128 7.02 -7.88 3.16
C ALA A 128 7.22 -6.53 3.87
N ALA A 129 8.35 -6.31 4.53
CA ALA A 129 8.67 -5.02 5.16
C ALA A 129 8.76 -3.88 4.14
N VAL A 130 9.35 -4.14 2.96
CA VAL A 130 9.37 -3.18 1.84
C VAL A 130 7.95 -2.87 1.39
N LEU A 131 7.15 -3.91 1.13
CA LEU A 131 5.75 -3.74 0.71
C LEU A 131 4.95 -2.92 1.74
N ARG A 132 5.07 -3.24 3.02
CA ARG A 132 4.45 -2.48 4.12
C ARG A 132 4.81 -1.00 4.09
N HIS A 133 6.07 -0.67 3.80
CA HIS A 133 6.52 0.71 3.74
C HIS A 133 6.01 1.43 2.48
N VAL A 134 5.95 0.75 1.34
CA VAL A 134 5.35 1.28 0.10
C VAL A 134 3.91 1.73 0.36
N PHE A 135 3.07 0.87 0.94
CA PHE A 135 1.67 1.23 1.30
C PHE A 135 1.61 2.40 2.28
N THR A 136 2.55 2.47 3.24
CA THR A 136 2.61 3.58 4.21
C THR A 136 3.01 4.90 3.55
N VAL A 137 3.97 4.87 2.62
CA VAL A 137 4.40 6.03 1.85
C VAL A 137 3.30 6.48 0.90
N ALA A 138 2.64 5.55 0.22
CA ALA A 138 1.50 5.83 -0.63
C ALA A 138 0.40 6.57 0.13
N ALA A 139 0.01 6.05 1.30
CA ALA A 139 -1.01 6.67 2.13
C ALA A 139 -0.64 8.07 2.63
N LYS A 140 0.64 8.30 2.98
CA LYS A 140 1.08 9.54 3.63
C LYS A 140 1.58 10.62 2.67
N LYS A 141 2.26 10.24 1.59
CA LYS A 141 2.98 11.15 0.68
C LYS A 141 2.34 11.29 -0.68
N TRP A 142 1.64 10.26 -1.16
CA TRP A 142 1.04 10.27 -2.50
C TRP A 142 -0.45 10.59 -2.46
N GLY A 143 -0.92 11.31 -1.42
CA GLY A 143 -2.30 11.78 -1.41
C GLY A 143 -3.36 10.67 -1.42
N MET A 144 -3.04 9.46 -0.92
CA MET A 144 -3.98 8.34 -0.78
C MET A 144 -4.44 8.13 0.69
N PRO A 145 -4.98 9.16 1.37
CA PRO A 145 -5.38 9.02 2.76
C PRO A 145 -6.55 8.02 2.86
N GLY A 146 -6.38 6.97 3.68
CA GLY A 146 -7.36 5.89 3.84
C GLY A 146 -6.99 4.59 3.14
N LEU A 147 -5.88 4.53 2.40
CA LEU A 147 -5.34 3.28 1.89
C LEU A 147 -5.01 2.34 3.07
N HIS A 148 -5.80 1.27 3.19
CA HIS A 148 -5.56 0.23 4.17
C HIS A 148 -4.25 -0.49 3.83
N ASN A 149 -3.47 -0.87 4.85
CA ASN A 149 -2.22 -1.59 4.64
C ASN A 149 -2.47 -3.10 4.86
N PRO A 150 -2.65 -3.89 3.79
CA PRO A 150 -2.99 -5.30 3.89
C PRO A 150 -1.89 -6.14 4.54
N VAL A 151 -0.64 -5.66 4.51
CA VAL A 151 0.52 -6.35 5.11
C VAL A 151 0.46 -6.34 6.64
N ARG A 152 -0.33 -5.45 7.26
CA ARG A 152 -0.54 -5.46 8.71
C ARG A 152 -1.44 -6.60 9.19
N ASP A 153 -2.29 -7.10 8.31
CA ASP A 153 -3.26 -8.15 8.61
C ASP A 153 -2.65 -9.55 8.44
N VAL A 154 -1.48 -9.65 7.81
CA VAL A 154 -0.81 -10.94 7.52
C VAL A 154 0.18 -11.30 8.62
N THR A 155 0.10 -12.55 9.08
CA THR A 155 1.09 -13.14 10.01
C THR A 155 2.38 -13.43 9.26
N LEU A 156 3.34 -12.52 9.38
CA LEU A 156 4.67 -12.71 8.81
C LEU A 156 5.43 -13.80 9.61
N PRO A 157 6.21 -14.66 8.93
CA PRO A 157 7.05 -15.62 9.62
C PRO A 157 8.05 -14.86 10.51
N ALA A 158 8.17 -15.30 11.75
CA ALA A 158 9.13 -14.72 12.68
C ALA A 158 10.52 -14.75 12.05
N ASP A 159 11.15 -13.59 11.94
CA ASP A 159 12.56 -13.49 11.61
C ASP A 159 13.30 -14.03 12.83
N ASP A 160 13.86 -15.24 12.75
CA ASP A 160 14.83 -15.74 13.72
C ASP A 160 16.14 -14.94 13.52
N ASN A 161 16.06 -13.65 13.82
CA ASN A 161 17.20 -12.75 13.88
C ASN A 161 17.78 -12.83 15.28
N ALA A 162 18.12 -14.06 15.70
CA ALA A 162 19.16 -14.29 16.68
C ALA A 162 20.48 -13.85 16.05
N ARG A 163 20.61 -12.54 15.85
CA ARG A 163 21.82 -11.87 15.38
C ARG A 163 22.84 -12.09 16.48
N THR A 164 23.63 -13.15 16.31
CA THR A 164 24.93 -13.31 16.93
C THR A 164 25.64 -11.97 16.86
N ARG A 165 25.62 -11.26 17.98
CA ARG A 165 26.45 -10.11 18.26
C ARG A 165 27.85 -10.67 18.53
N ARG A 166 28.57 -11.08 17.49
CA ARG A 166 30.03 -11.15 17.56
C ARG A 166 30.52 -9.71 17.60
N VAL A 167 30.53 -9.14 18.80
CA VAL A 167 31.56 -8.16 19.17
C VAL A 167 32.86 -8.94 19.10
N SER A 168 33.48 -8.93 17.92
CA SER A 168 34.93 -8.98 17.82
C SER A 168 35.42 -7.58 18.16
N ASP A 169 35.56 -7.28 19.44
CA ASP A 169 36.49 -6.24 19.90
C ASP A 169 37.73 -6.99 20.38
N SER A 170 38.54 -7.39 19.41
CA SER A 170 39.96 -7.57 19.61
C SER A 170 40.50 -6.18 19.95
N ARG A 171 40.62 -5.87 21.23
CA ARG A 171 41.50 -4.79 21.69
C ARG A 171 42.63 -5.40 22.50
N ASP A 172 43.70 -5.61 21.74
CA ASP A 172 45.10 -5.45 22.10
C ASP A 172 45.41 -5.14 23.58
N ARG A 173 46.17 -6.09 24.13
CA ARG A 173 47.28 -5.86 25.06
C ARG A 173 47.87 -4.44 24.93
N CYS A 174 47.91 -3.71 26.03
CA CYS A 174 49.02 -2.80 26.29
C CYS A 174 49.35 -2.87 27.78
N ALA A 175 50.45 -3.55 28.09
CA ALA A 175 51.14 -3.51 29.36
C ALA A 175 52.15 -2.37 29.33
N LEU A 176 52.14 -1.45 30.31
CA LEU A 176 53.25 -0.60 30.76
C LEU A 176 52.92 -0.21 32.23
N HIS A 177 53.48 -0.85 33.26
CA HIS A 177 54.76 -0.59 33.95
C HIS A 177 55.01 0.87 34.40
N GLY A 178 55.23 1.05 35.72
CA GLY A 178 55.88 2.19 36.40
C GLY A 178 54.98 3.39 36.69
N HIS A 179 54.98 4.00 37.88
CA HIS A 179 56.06 4.21 38.86
C HIS A 179 55.49 4.39 40.28
#